data_AF-A0AAE7NGX6-F1
#
_entry.id   AF-A0AAE7NGX6-F1
#
_cell.length_a   1.000
_cell.length_b   1.000
_cell.length_c   1.000
_cell.angle_alpha   90.00
_cell.angle_beta   90.00
_cell.angle_gamma   90.00
#
_symmetry.space_group_name_H-M   'P 1'
#
loop_
_entity.id
_entity.type
_entity.pdbx_description
1 polymer ?
#
loop_
_entity_poly.entity_id
_entity_poly.type
_entity_poly.pdbx_seq_one_letter_code
_entity_poly.pdbx_strand_id
1 'polypeptide(L)'
;MPHLENCKTILRKLIAKGDAKCIPLAERAINDYLEATPAAARKSGLPPIQLDVLAQSEAVLGALHNFAEAVNAYIEKKLTEE
;
A
#
# COMPACT_ATOMS: atom_id res chain seq x y z
N MET A 1 -3.82 0.71 15.22
CA MET A 1 -2.72 1.66 14.98
C MET A 1 -3.24 2.74 14.03
N PRO A 2 -3.36 4.00 14.47
CA PRO A 2 -4.01 5.06 13.67
C PRO A 2 -3.30 5.33 12.34
N HIS A 3 -1.98 5.13 12.27
CA HIS A 3 -1.19 5.31 11.06
C HIS A 3 -1.50 4.26 9.96
N LEU A 4 -1.84 3.02 10.36
CA LEU A 4 -2.17 1.94 9.42
C LEU A 4 -3.50 2.21 8.72
N GLU A 5 -4.54 2.58 9.47
CA GLU A 5 -5.85 2.90 8.90
C GLU A 5 -5.82 4.14 8.01
N ASN A 6 -5.01 5.14 8.37
CA ASN A 6 -4.83 6.32 7.54
C ASN A 6 -4.14 5.96 6.21
N CYS A 7 -3.07 5.16 6.25
CA CYS A 7 -2.38 4.66 5.06
C CYS A 7 -3.33 3.85 4.17
N LYS A 8 -4.09 2.90 4.74
CA LYS A 8 -5.14 2.15 4.02
C LYS A 8 -6.18 3.05 3.38
N THR A 9 -6.65 4.08 4.09
CA THR A 9 -7.65 5.01 3.58
C THR A 9 -7.12 5.84 2.41
N ILE A 10 -5.85 6.28 2.49
CA ILE A 10 -5.19 7.00 1.40
C ILE A 10 -5.04 6.07 0.19
N LEU A 11 -4.50 4.86 0.39
CA LEU A 11 -4.34 3.86 -0.66
C LEU A 11 -5.67 3.55 -1.32
N ARG A 12 -6.75 3.33 -0.55
CA ARG A 12 -8.10 3.12 -1.07
C ARG A 12 -8.57 4.26 -1.97
N LYS A 13 -8.32 5.51 -1.58
CA LYS A 13 -8.66 6.69 -2.40
C LYS A 13 -7.83 6.75 -3.69
N LEU A 14 -6.54 6.39 -3.63
CA LEU A 14 -5.64 6.37 -4.79
C LEU A 14 -6.03 5.25 -5.76
N ILE A 15 -6.39 4.08 -5.23
CA ILE A 15 -6.90 2.92 -5.98
C ILE A 15 -8.23 3.28 -6.63
N ALA A 16 -9.20 3.81 -5.89
CA ALA A 16 -10.47 4.26 -6.46
C ALA A 16 -10.30 5.30 -7.60
N LYS A 17 -9.19 6.03 -7.60
CA LYS A 17 -8.83 6.97 -8.68
C LYS A 17 -8.21 6.27 -9.90
N GLY A 18 -7.60 5.11 -9.72
CA GLY A 18 -7.13 4.22 -10.79
C GLY A 18 -6.03 4.78 -11.69
N ASP A 19 -5.30 5.78 -11.22
CA ASP A 19 -4.32 6.52 -12.02
C ASP A 19 -2.88 6.10 -11.64
N ALA A 20 -2.08 5.71 -12.63
CA ALA A 20 -0.70 5.30 -12.43
C ALA A 20 0.20 6.41 -11.84
N LYS A 21 -0.18 7.69 -11.96
CA LYS A 21 0.52 8.81 -11.31
C LYS A 21 0.36 8.80 -9.80
N CYS A 22 -0.57 8.01 -9.26
CA CYS A 22 -0.76 7.84 -7.83
C CYS A 22 0.21 6.83 -7.20
N ILE A 23 0.94 6.04 -8.00
CA ILE A 23 1.93 5.06 -7.49
C ILE A 23 2.95 5.72 -6.54
N PRO A 24 3.62 6.83 -6.92
CA PRO A 24 4.55 7.50 -6.00
C PRO A 24 3.88 8.08 -4.75
N LEU A 25 2.58 8.39 -4.81
CA LEU A 25 1.81 8.82 -3.63
C LEU A 25 1.53 7.65 -2.69
N ALA A 26 1.27 6.47 -3.23
CA ALA A 26 1.09 5.24 -2.47
C ALA A 26 2.39 4.81 -1.80
N GLU A 27 3.51 4.82 -2.53
CA GLU A 27 4.84 4.56 -1.98
C GLU A 27 5.17 5.51 -0.84
N ARG A 28 4.85 6.81 -1.00
CA ARG A 28 5.04 7.81 0.06
C ARG A 28 4.19 7.55 1.29
N ALA A 29 2.91 7.19 1.12
CA ALA A 29 2.03 6.86 2.24
C ALA A 29 2.49 5.59 3.00
N ILE A 30 3.04 4.62 2.29
CA ILE A 30 3.65 3.43 2.89
C ILE A 30 4.93 3.83 3.63
N ASN A 31 5.78 4.65 3.03
CA ASN A 31 7.01 5.11 3.67
C ASN A 31 6.72 5.89 4.97
N ASP A 32 5.75 6.81 4.95
CA ASP A 32 5.29 7.56 6.13
C ASP A 32 4.78 6.61 7.24
N TYR A 33 4.04 5.56 6.85
CA TYR A 33 3.62 4.51 7.78
C TYR A 33 4.83 3.75 8.37
N LEU A 34 5.83 3.41 7.56
CA LEU A 34 7.04 2.71 8.00
C LEU A 34 7.93 3.58 8.90
N GLU A 35 8.00 4.88 8.66
CA GLU A 35 8.71 5.83 9.51
C GLU A 35 8.01 6.01 10.86
N ALA A 36 6.67 6.05 10.85
CA ALA A 36 5.86 6.16 12.06
C ALA A 36 5.75 4.84 12.86
N THR A 37 6.07 3.69 12.26
CA THR A 37 5.85 2.37 12.84
C THR A 37 7.20 1.68 13.14
N PRO A 38 7.44 1.20 14.38
CA PRO A 38 8.67 0.48 14.69
C PRO A 38 8.80 -0.79 13.87
N ALA A 39 10.03 -1.17 13.46
CA ALA A 39 10.32 -2.32 12.60
C ALA A 39 9.61 -3.63 13.00
N ALA A 40 9.49 -3.90 14.31
CA ALA A 40 8.76 -5.06 14.83
C ALA A 40 7.27 -5.06 14.44
N ALA A 41 6.64 -3.88 14.37
CA ALA A 41 5.25 -3.70 13.95
C ALA A 41 5.08 -3.54 12.43
N ARG A 42 6.16 -3.19 11.70
CA ARG A 42 6.13 -3.11 10.22
C ARG A 42 5.80 -4.45 9.59
N LYS A 43 6.45 -5.53 10.05
CA LYS A 43 6.20 -6.91 9.56
C LYS A 43 4.77 -7.40 9.85
N SER A 44 4.12 -6.87 10.88
CA SER A 44 2.73 -7.20 11.22
C SER A 44 1.71 -6.34 10.47
N GLY A 45 2.05 -5.09 10.12
CA GLY A 45 1.12 -4.15 9.48
C GLY A 45 1.18 -4.06 7.95
N LEU A 46 2.29 -4.44 7.32
CA LEU A 46 2.39 -4.50 5.86
C LEU A 46 1.46 -5.53 5.20
N PRO A 47 1.38 -6.80 5.66
CA PRO A 47 0.49 -7.79 5.06
C PRO A 47 -0.99 -7.38 4.99
N PRO A 48 -1.62 -6.81 6.05
CA PRO A 48 -3.02 -6.38 5.95
C PRO A 48 -3.21 -5.15 5.05
N ILE A 49 -2.18 -4.33 4.81
CA ILE A 49 -2.24 -3.24 3.82
C ILE A 49 -2.22 -3.85 2.41
N GLN A 50 -1.27 -4.76 2.16
CA GLN A 50 -1.13 -5.47 0.89
C GLN A 50 -2.42 -6.17 0.48
N LEU A 51 -3.04 -6.90 1.42
CA LEU A 51 -4.29 -7.63 1.18
C LEU A 51 -5.48 -6.70 0.86
N ASP A 52 -5.56 -5.53 1.49
CA ASP A 52 -6.62 -4.52 1.23
C ASP A 52 -6.48 -3.93 -0.18
N VAL A 53 -5.23 -3.65 -0.59
CA VAL A 53 -4.90 -3.13 -1.92
C VAL A 53 -5.22 -4.17 -3.00
N LEU A 54 -4.82 -5.44 -2.77
CA LEU A 54 -5.09 -6.55 -3.69
C LEU A 54 -6.59 -6.82 -3.83
N ALA A 55 -7.32 -6.91 -2.72
CA ALA A 55 -8.77 -7.13 -2.73
C ALA A 55 -9.53 -6.01 -3.43
N GLN A 56 -9.10 -4.76 -3.26
CA GLN A 56 -9.67 -3.65 -4.02
C GLN A 56 -9.31 -3.75 -5.50
N SER A 57 -8.08 -4.14 -5.85
CA SER A 57 -7.66 -4.30 -7.25
C SER A 57 -8.38 -5.43 -7.97
N GLU A 58 -8.69 -6.55 -7.30
CA GLU A 58 -9.51 -7.61 -7.88
C GLU A 58 -10.94 -7.13 -8.16
N ALA A 59 -11.44 -6.19 -7.35
CA ALA A 59 -12.72 -5.56 -7.58
C ALA A 59 -12.72 -4.54 -8.74
N VAL A 60 -11.55 -4.13 -9.25
CA VAL A 60 -11.44 -3.14 -10.34
C VAL A 60 -10.50 -3.61 -11.48
N LEU A 61 -11.07 -3.83 -12.67
CA LEU A 61 -10.32 -4.32 -13.83
C LEU A 61 -9.49 -3.22 -14.52
N GLY A 62 -8.26 -3.55 -14.98
CA GLY A 62 -7.46 -2.70 -15.87
C GLY A 62 -6.28 -1.97 -15.20
N ALA A 63 -6.17 -0.65 -15.36
CA ALA A 63 -5.06 0.20 -14.87
C ALA A 63 -4.82 0.09 -13.35
N LEU A 64 -5.84 -0.36 -12.64
CA LEU A 64 -5.89 -0.64 -11.22
C LEU A 64 -5.09 -1.89 -10.80
N HIS A 65 -5.02 -2.89 -11.67
CA HIS A 65 -4.23 -4.10 -11.43
C HIS A 65 -2.73 -3.78 -11.43
N ASN A 66 -2.25 -3.02 -12.42
CA ASN A 66 -0.85 -2.59 -12.47
C ASN A 66 -0.47 -1.68 -11.30
N PHE A 67 -1.39 -0.83 -10.84
CA PHE A 67 -1.17 -0.01 -9.65
C PHE A 67 -0.97 -0.88 -8.40
N ALA A 68 -1.88 -1.85 -8.19
CA ALA A 68 -1.81 -2.73 -7.03
C ALA A 68 -0.58 -3.63 -7.06
N GLU A 69 -0.20 -4.14 -8.23
CA GLU A 69 1.02 -4.91 -8.42
C GLU A 69 2.28 -4.08 -8.09
N ALA A 70 2.36 -2.83 -8.55
CA ALA A 70 3.48 -1.95 -8.24
C ALA A 70 3.60 -1.65 -6.74
N VAL A 71 2.47 -1.37 -6.09
CA VAL A 71 2.43 -1.14 -4.63
C VAL A 71 2.79 -2.42 -3.86
N ASN A 72 2.31 -3.57 -4.32
CA ASN A 72 2.61 -4.87 -3.76
C ASN A 72 4.12 -5.18 -3.84
N ALA A 73 4.72 -5.03 -5.01
CA ALA A 73 6.16 -5.21 -5.22
C ALA A 73 7.00 -4.26 -4.35
N TYR A 74 6.53 -3.02 -4.13
CA TYR A 74 7.19 -2.08 -3.23
C TYR A 74 7.14 -2.54 -1.77
N ILE A 75 5.97 -3.00 -1.29
CA ILE A 75 5.80 -3.54 0.06
C ILE A 75 6.69 -4.76 0.28
N GLU A 76 6.71 -5.70 -0.67
CA GLU A 76 7.56 -6.90 -0.61
C GLU A 76 9.06 -6.54 -0.58
N LYS A 77 9.47 -5.55 -1.37
CA LYS A 77 10.83 -5.03 -1.33
C LYS A 77 11.16 -4.45 0.06
N LYS A 78 10.25 -3.68 0.66
CA LYS A 78 10.43 -3.14 2.02
C LYS A 78 10.40 -4.16 3.14
N LEU A 79 9.75 -5.30 2.95
CA LEU A 79 9.79 -6.46 3.86
C LEU A 79 11.12 -7.22 3.75
N THR A 80 11.72 -7.23 2.56
CA THR A 80 12.99 -7.91 2.28
C THR A 80 14.21 -7.07 2.67
N GLU A 81 14.12 -5.75 2.53
CA GLU A 81 15.18 -4.79 2.91
C GLU A 81 15.29 -4.56 4.44
N GLU A 82 14.48 -5.22 5.29
CA GLU A 82 14.43 -5.02 6.76
C GLU A 82 14.66 -6.28 7.62
#